data_AF-A0A6L9ZZ03-F1
#
_entry.id   AF-A0A6L9ZZ03-F1
#
_cell.length_a   1.000
_cell.length_b   1.000
_cell.length_c   1.000
_cell.angle_alpha   90.00
_cell.angle_beta   90.00
_cell.angle_gamma   90.00
#
_symmetry.space_group_name_H-M   'P 1'
#
loop_
_entity.id
_entity.type
_entity.pdbx_description
1 polymer ?
#
loop_
_entity_poly.entity_id
_entity_poly.type
_entity_poly.pdbx_seq_one_letter_code
_entity_poly.pdbx_strand_id
1 'polypeptide(L)'
;LLVLMNNDVVLGSEDLLSKLSAYCLLPKVATVGCKVLARKPSGSYSLKSAGMFFRPKQTAPFGGGIVGEYAPPDFLSDKNYLCLGNTFALAFIPKQVYWSLNGLDGVNFPTDYNDVDFCLRAIQDGLNHIIVNDCIAVHNGRASRADTSEYPASLRLLSSIKNLGLITKPTNFYPLI
;
A
#
# COMPACT_ATOMS: atom_id res chain seq x y z
N LEU A 1 -1.84 -17.61 -5.33
CA LEU A 1 -1.37 -16.22 -5.28
C LEU A 1 -2.18 -15.40 -6.26
N LEU A 2 -2.47 -14.15 -5.96
CA LEU A 2 -3.02 -13.15 -6.87
C LEU A 2 -2.03 -11.99 -6.99
N VAL A 3 -1.91 -11.40 -8.17
CA VAL A 3 -1.13 -10.18 -8.40
C VAL A 3 -2.09 -9.14 -8.93
N LEU A 4 -2.26 -8.06 -8.18
CA LEU A 4 -2.96 -6.87 -8.61
C LEU A 4 -1.93 -5.88 -9.11
N MET A 5 -2.09 -5.43 -10.35
CA MET A 5 -1.13 -4.55 -11.01
C MET A 5 -1.86 -3.62 -11.96
N ASN A 6 -1.52 -2.34 -11.92
CA ASN A 6 -2.00 -1.40 -12.92
C ASN A 6 -1.43 -1.73 -14.30
N ASN A 7 -2.20 -1.45 -15.35
CA ASN A 7 -1.84 -1.74 -16.73
C ASN A 7 -0.65 -0.91 -17.26
N ASP A 8 -0.21 0.12 -16.54
CA ASP A 8 0.87 1.03 -16.89
C ASP A 8 2.09 0.92 -15.94
N VAL A 9 2.20 -0.21 -15.24
CA VAL A 9 3.33 -0.55 -14.39
C VAL A 9 4.40 -1.27 -15.18
N VAL A 10 5.65 -0.84 -15.01
CA VAL A 10 6.84 -1.49 -15.54
C VAL A 10 7.65 -2.07 -14.39
N LEU A 11 7.98 -3.36 -14.47
CA LEU A 11 8.80 -4.05 -13.47
C LEU A 11 10.27 -3.66 -13.64
N GLY A 12 10.97 -3.39 -12.54
CA GLY A 12 12.36 -2.94 -12.57
C GLY A 12 13.39 -4.06 -12.77
N SER A 13 12.99 -5.33 -12.64
CA SER A 13 13.84 -6.50 -12.87
C SER A 13 13.02 -7.73 -13.29
N GLU A 14 13.67 -8.67 -13.97
CA GLU A 14 13.05 -9.93 -14.43
C GLU A 14 12.66 -10.86 -13.27
N ASP A 15 13.43 -10.83 -12.19
CA ASP A 15 13.25 -11.67 -10.99
C ASP A 15 12.26 -11.11 -9.96
N LEU A 16 11.73 -9.90 -10.20
CA LEU A 16 10.88 -9.18 -9.25
C LEU A 16 9.68 -10.01 -8.81
N LEU A 17 8.96 -10.64 -9.76
CA LEU A 17 7.76 -11.41 -9.45
C LEU A 17 8.10 -12.59 -8.52
N SER A 18 9.20 -13.28 -8.79
CA SER A 18 9.67 -14.40 -7.97
C SER A 18 10.04 -13.93 -6.56
N LYS A 19 10.80 -12.82 -6.44
CA LYS A 19 11.18 -12.24 -5.15
C LYS A 19 9.96 -11.88 -4.30
N LEU A 20 8.99 -11.16 -4.86
CA LEU A 20 7.78 -10.76 -4.13
C LEU A 20 6.91 -11.98 -3.75
N SER A 21 6.80 -12.96 -4.64
CA SER A 21 5.99 -14.16 -4.38
C SER A 21 6.50 -15.00 -3.20
N ALA A 22 7.83 -15.01 -2.95
CA ALA A 22 8.41 -15.74 -1.83
C ALA A 22 7.92 -15.22 -0.47
N TYR A 23 7.77 -13.89 -0.33
CA TYR A 23 7.26 -13.28 0.91
C TYR A 23 5.77 -13.56 1.15
N CYS A 24 4.99 -13.88 0.11
CA CYS A 24 3.59 -14.29 0.28
C CYS A 24 3.43 -15.66 0.95
N LEU A 25 4.49 -16.45 1.05
CA LEU A 25 4.49 -17.75 1.72
C LEU A 25 4.65 -17.61 3.24
N LEU A 26 5.07 -16.44 3.72
CA LEU A 26 5.22 -16.20 5.15
C LEU A 26 3.85 -16.21 5.86
N PRO A 27 3.79 -16.69 7.10
CA PRO A 27 2.56 -16.71 7.87
C PRO A 27 2.06 -15.28 8.11
N LYS A 28 0.73 -15.12 8.15
CA LYS A 28 0.05 -13.85 8.44
C LYS A 28 0.41 -12.71 7.48
N VAL A 29 0.79 -12.98 6.24
CA VAL A 29 0.99 -11.95 5.21
C VAL A 29 -0.30 -11.74 4.42
N ALA A 30 -0.75 -10.50 4.35
CA ALA A 30 -1.89 -10.10 3.52
C ALA A 30 -1.46 -9.57 2.17
N THR A 31 -0.50 -8.64 2.14
CA THR A 31 0.00 -8.11 0.87
C THR A 31 1.52 -7.97 0.90
N VAL A 32 2.15 -8.19 -0.25
CA VAL A 32 3.56 -7.90 -0.49
C VAL A 32 3.65 -6.91 -1.64
N GLY A 33 4.38 -5.82 -1.43
CA GLY A 33 4.64 -4.79 -2.41
C GLY A 33 6.13 -4.48 -2.49
N CYS A 34 6.46 -3.45 -3.27
CA CYS A 34 7.82 -2.95 -3.43
C CYS A 34 7.82 -1.42 -3.53
N LYS A 35 8.99 -0.82 -3.73
CA LYS A 35 9.06 0.60 -4.06
C LYS A 35 8.41 0.84 -5.42
N VAL A 36 7.58 1.87 -5.51
CA VAL A 36 7.00 2.34 -6.76
C VAL A 36 7.59 3.72 -7.05
N LEU A 37 8.22 3.86 -8.21
CA LEU A 37 8.80 5.11 -8.69
C LEU A 37 7.93 5.74 -9.77
N ALA A 38 7.99 7.06 -9.88
CA ALA A 38 7.48 7.82 -11.00
C ALA A 38 8.63 8.53 -11.71
N ARG A 39 8.64 8.47 -13.05
CA ARG A 39 9.60 9.20 -13.87
C ARG A 39 9.21 10.67 -13.94
N LYS A 40 10.15 11.54 -13.61
CA LYS A 40 10.01 12.99 -13.71
C LYS A 40 10.21 13.47 -15.16
N PRO A 41 9.72 14.67 -15.52
CA PRO A 41 10.02 15.29 -16.82
C PRO A 41 11.51 15.41 -17.10
N SER A 42 12.33 15.62 -16.07
CA SER A 42 13.80 15.67 -16.14
C SER A 42 14.46 14.34 -16.52
N GLY A 43 13.71 13.24 -16.58
CA GLY A 43 14.21 11.90 -16.84
C GLY A 43 14.71 11.12 -15.61
N SER A 44 14.84 11.79 -14.46
CA SER A 44 15.12 11.14 -13.17
C SER A 44 13.87 10.50 -12.57
N TYR A 45 14.04 9.66 -11.55
CA TYR A 45 12.94 9.01 -10.83
C TYR A 45 12.69 9.68 -9.48
N SER A 46 11.43 9.70 -9.04
CA SER A 46 11.02 10.00 -7.66
C SER A 46 10.27 8.82 -7.07
N LEU A 47 10.41 8.64 -5.76
CA LEU A 47 9.57 7.73 -5.02
C LEU A 47 8.11 8.21 -5.05
N LYS A 48 7.21 7.33 -5.51
CA LYS A 48 5.76 7.53 -5.50
C LYS A 48 5.15 6.82 -4.30
N SER A 49 5.55 5.57 -4.08
CA SER A 49 5.06 4.73 -3.00
C SER A 49 6.17 3.84 -2.44
N ALA A 50 6.14 3.60 -1.13
CA ALA A 50 6.96 2.60 -0.46
C ALA A 50 6.14 1.93 0.66
N GLY A 51 4.86 1.72 0.40
CA GLY A 51 3.86 1.36 1.40
C GLY A 51 3.04 2.56 1.87
N MET A 52 1.93 2.23 2.51
CA MET A 52 0.99 3.15 3.15
C MET A 52 1.33 3.34 4.63
N PHE A 53 1.02 4.51 5.16
CA PHE A 53 1.24 4.87 6.57
C PHE A 53 0.12 5.77 7.07
N PHE A 54 -0.12 5.77 8.38
CA PHE A 54 -1.07 6.71 8.96
C PHE A 54 -0.50 8.13 8.99
N ARG A 55 -1.35 9.09 8.63
CA ARG A 55 -1.11 10.51 8.82
C ARG A 55 -1.68 10.95 10.17
N PRO A 56 -0.86 11.46 11.10
CA PRO A 56 -1.36 12.02 12.34
C PRO A 56 -2.39 13.13 12.05
N LYS A 57 -3.51 13.10 12.77
CA LYS A 57 -4.69 13.98 12.60
C LYS A 57 -4.37 15.49 12.54
N GLN A 58 -3.23 15.91 13.10
CA GLN A 58 -2.75 17.30 13.09
C GLN A 58 -2.16 17.76 11.74
N THR A 59 -1.85 16.83 10.82
CA THR A 59 -1.24 17.13 9.51
C THR A 59 -2.20 17.13 8.32
N ALA A 60 -3.51 16.94 8.58
CA ALA A 60 -4.56 17.07 7.58
C ALA A 60 -5.38 18.40 7.64
N PRO A 61 -4.80 19.61 7.87
CA PRO A 61 -5.60 20.85 7.90
C PRO A 61 -6.31 21.19 6.59
N PHE A 62 -5.99 20.51 5.49
CA PHE A 62 -6.44 20.87 4.14
C PHE A 62 -7.18 19.75 3.40
N GLY A 63 -7.81 18.81 4.12
CA GLY A 63 -8.61 17.75 3.49
C GLY A 63 -7.79 16.61 2.87
N GLY A 64 -6.53 16.46 3.27
CA GLY A 64 -5.73 15.27 2.94
C GLY A 64 -6.24 14.03 3.68
N GLY A 65 -6.17 12.87 3.02
CA GLY A 65 -6.62 11.61 3.61
C GLY A 65 -5.84 11.20 4.88
N ILE A 66 -6.42 10.28 5.64
CA ILE A 66 -5.84 9.74 6.89
C ILE A 66 -4.68 8.77 6.67
N VAL A 67 -4.52 8.29 5.44
CA VAL A 67 -3.42 7.44 4.99
C VAL A 67 -2.58 8.25 4.00
N GLY A 68 -1.26 8.09 4.09
CA GLY A 68 -0.31 8.73 3.20
C GLY A 68 0.76 7.76 2.75
N GLU A 69 1.45 8.15 1.70
CA GLU A 69 2.62 7.46 1.16
C GLU A 69 3.84 8.34 1.48
N TYR A 70 4.83 7.77 2.18
CA TYR A 70 6.05 8.47 2.57
C TYR A 70 7.26 7.62 2.21
N ALA A 71 8.42 8.27 2.10
CA ALA A 71 9.68 7.56 2.09
C ALA A 71 9.88 6.85 3.46
N PRO A 72 10.37 5.60 3.47
CA PRO A 72 10.78 4.98 4.71
C PRO A 72 11.93 5.77 5.34
N PRO A 73 12.06 5.77 6.68
CA PRO A 73 13.23 6.31 7.36
C PRO A 73 14.54 5.70 6.81
N ASP A 74 15.62 6.47 6.82
CA ASP A 74 16.90 6.06 6.24
C ASP A 74 17.44 4.73 6.78
N PHE A 75 17.17 4.40 8.05
CA PHE A 75 17.59 3.14 8.68
C PHE A 75 16.89 1.89 8.13
N LEU A 76 15.88 2.06 7.27
CA LEU A 76 15.19 0.99 6.53
C LEU A 76 15.48 1.05 5.02
N SER A 77 16.38 1.93 4.58
CA SER A 77 16.68 2.13 3.15
C SER A 77 17.19 0.87 2.44
N ASP A 78 17.69 -0.11 3.20
CA ASP A 78 18.26 -1.39 2.76
C ASP A 78 17.53 -2.63 3.32
N LYS A 79 16.48 -2.46 4.13
CA LYS A 79 15.76 -3.58 4.80
C LYS A 79 14.34 -3.74 4.28
N ASN A 80 13.86 -4.98 4.22
CA ASN A 80 12.44 -5.23 4.06
C ASN A 80 11.72 -4.88 5.36
N TYR A 81 10.49 -4.40 5.26
CA TYR A 81 9.77 -3.89 6.43
C TYR A 81 8.26 -4.10 6.33
N LEU A 82 7.61 -4.04 7.48
CA LEU A 82 6.16 -3.99 7.59
C LEU A 82 5.64 -2.57 7.42
N CYS A 83 4.50 -2.42 6.76
CA CYS A 83 3.79 -1.16 6.56
C CYS A 83 2.29 -1.29 6.89
N LEU A 84 1.53 -0.20 6.74
CA LEU A 84 0.07 -0.24 6.91
C LEU A 84 -0.65 -0.94 5.76
N GLY A 85 -0.02 -1.02 4.60
CA GLY A 85 -0.66 -1.48 3.37
C GLY A 85 0.22 -1.22 2.17
N ASN A 86 -0.12 -1.86 1.06
CA ASN A 86 0.57 -1.70 -0.22
C ASN A 86 -0.40 -1.09 -1.22
N THR A 87 0.06 -0.13 -2.02
CA THR A 87 -0.78 0.40 -3.10
C THR A 87 -0.97 -0.64 -4.17
N PHE A 88 -2.17 -0.72 -4.73
CA PHE A 88 -2.48 -1.73 -5.75
C PHE A 88 -2.00 -1.34 -7.15
N ALA A 89 -1.08 -0.36 -7.23
CA ALA A 89 -0.20 -0.23 -8.38
C ALA A 89 0.55 -1.53 -8.65
N LEU A 90 1.07 -2.18 -7.59
CA LEU A 90 1.57 -3.54 -7.64
C LEU A 90 1.49 -4.17 -6.24
N ALA A 91 0.63 -5.17 -6.07
CA ALA A 91 0.47 -5.89 -4.82
C ALA A 91 0.25 -7.39 -5.06
N PHE A 92 0.97 -8.19 -4.29
CA PHE A 92 0.88 -9.64 -4.28
C PHE A 92 0.07 -10.08 -3.07
N ILE A 93 -0.93 -10.93 -3.29
CA ILE A 93 -1.92 -11.29 -2.26
C ILE A 93 -2.09 -12.82 -2.24
N PRO A 94 -1.88 -13.50 -1.10
CA PRO A 94 -2.25 -14.91 -0.99
C PRO A 94 -3.73 -15.09 -1.33
N LYS A 95 -4.04 -16.05 -2.24
CA LYS A 95 -5.40 -16.23 -2.76
C LYS A 95 -6.41 -16.45 -1.63
N GLN A 96 -6.04 -17.23 -0.61
CA GLN A 96 -6.87 -17.49 0.56
C GLN A 96 -7.20 -16.21 1.36
N VAL A 97 -6.24 -15.29 1.50
CA VAL A 97 -6.44 -14.02 2.22
C VAL A 97 -7.40 -13.11 1.43
N TYR A 98 -7.22 -13.03 0.12
CA TYR A 98 -8.11 -12.22 -0.72
C TYR A 98 -9.57 -12.64 -0.54
N TRP A 99 -9.84 -13.95 -0.59
CA TRP A 99 -11.21 -14.46 -0.45
C TRP A 99 -11.72 -14.45 0.99
N SER A 100 -10.87 -14.65 2.01
CA SER A 100 -11.30 -14.53 3.42
C SER A 100 -11.75 -13.11 3.76
N LEU A 101 -11.19 -12.11 3.08
CA LEU A 101 -11.55 -10.71 3.20
C LEU A 101 -12.65 -10.28 2.22
N ASN A 102 -13.34 -11.20 1.53
CA ASN A 102 -14.36 -10.89 0.52
C ASN A 102 -13.85 -9.99 -0.64
N GLY A 103 -12.55 -10.00 -0.92
CA GLY A 103 -11.93 -9.23 -1.99
C GLY A 103 -12.02 -7.71 -1.80
N LEU A 104 -12.07 -6.98 -2.93
CA LEU A 104 -12.24 -5.53 -2.97
C LEU A 104 -13.72 -5.13 -2.89
N ASP A 105 -14.01 -4.07 -2.14
CA ASP A 105 -15.36 -3.50 -2.06
C ASP A 105 -15.62 -2.52 -3.21
N GLY A 106 -16.09 -3.08 -4.33
CA GLY A 106 -16.43 -2.30 -5.52
C GLY A 106 -17.67 -1.40 -5.37
N VAL A 107 -18.44 -1.53 -4.28
CA VAL A 107 -19.64 -0.70 -4.03
C VAL A 107 -19.22 0.59 -3.33
N ASN A 108 -18.44 0.49 -2.25
CA ASN A 108 -18.02 1.66 -1.47
C ASN A 108 -16.72 2.30 -1.99
N PHE A 109 -15.87 1.52 -2.65
CA PHE A 109 -14.55 1.93 -3.15
C PHE A 109 -14.32 1.44 -4.60
N PRO A 110 -15.13 1.88 -5.59
CA PRO A 110 -15.04 1.38 -6.97
C PRO A 110 -13.73 1.72 -7.68
N THR A 111 -13.15 2.89 -7.37
CA THR A 111 -11.98 3.44 -8.08
C THR A 111 -10.84 3.78 -7.13
N ASP A 112 -11.16 4.48 -6.04
CA ASP A 112 -10.18 4.99 -5.08
C ASP A 112 -10.38 4.34 -3.71
N TYR A 113 -9.30 4.25 -2.93
CA TYR A 113 -9.30 3.72 -1.56
C TYR A 113 -9.60 2.21 -1.45
N ASN A 114 -9.75 1.48 -2.56
CA ASN A 114 -9.97 0.03 -2.54
C ASN A 114 -8.80 -0.75 -1.89
N ASP A 115 -7.58 -0.32 -2.17
CA ASP A 115 -6.35 -0.84 -1.63
C ASP A 115 -6.20 -0.50 -0.14
N VAL A 116 -6.53 0.73 0.24
CA VAL A 116 -6.53 1.19 1.63
C VAL A 116 -7.55 0.41 2.47
N ASP A 117 -8.79 0.29 2.00
CA ASP A 117 -9.85 -0.49 2.65
C ASP A 117 -9.42 -1.95 2.86
N PHE A 118 -8.95 -2.61 1.79
CA PHE A 118 -8.51 -4.00 1.86
C PHE A 118 -7.39 -4.19 2.90
N CYS A 119 -6.36 -3.33 2.88
CA CYS A 119 -5.25 -3.44 3.82
C CYS A 119 -5.69 -3.21 5.27
N LEU A 120 -6.60 -2.27 5.51
CA LEU A 120 -7.07 -2.01 6.88
C LEU A 120 -7.95 -3.13 7.42
N ARG A 121 -8.79 -3.76 6.59
CA ARG A 121 -9.51 -4.99 6.98
C ARG A 121 -8.55 -6.14 7.26
N ALA A 122 -7.49 -6.29 6.46
CA ALA A 122 -6.48 -7.31 6.71
C ALA A 122 -5.76 -7.11 8.06
N ILE A 123 -5.44 -5.87 8.44
CA ILE A 123 -4.88 -5.54 9.75
C ILE A 123 -5.84 -5.89 10.90
N GLN A 124 -7.14 -5.65 10.72
CA GLN A 124 -8.16 -6.04 11.71
C GLN A 124 -8.20 -7.56 11.95
N ASP A 125 -7.87 -8.34 10.93
CA ASP A 125 -7.75 -9.80 11.00
C ASP A 125 -6.34 -10.27 11.45
N GLY A 126 -5.47 -9.35 11.88
CA GLY A 126 -4.14 -9.65 12.41
C GLY A 126 -3.11 -10.05 11.36
N LEU A 127 -3.33 -9.65 10.11
CA LEU A 127 -2.40 -9.86 9.00
C LEU A 127 -1.46 -8.65 8.81
N ASN A 128 -0.34 -8.90 8.13
CA ASN A 128 0.75 -7.96 7.92
C ASN A 128 0.94 -7.63 6.44
N HIS A 129 1.47 -6.44 6.17
CA HIS A 129 1.84 -5.99 4.84
C HIS A 129 3.35 -5.81 4.76
N ILE A 130 3.98 -6.34 3.72
CA ILE A 130 5.43 -6.31 3.55
C ILE A 130 5.80 -5.41 2.36
N ILE A 131 6.85 -4.62 2.53
CA ILE A 131 7.61 -4.02 1.42
C ILE A 131 8.92 -4.78 1.27
N VAL A 132 9.15 -5.26 0.04
CA VAL A 132 10.43 -5.81 -0.39
C VAL A 132 11.23 -4.70 -1.06
N ASN A 133 12.31 -4.32 -0.41
CA ASN A 133 12.96 -3.02 -0.56
C ASN A 133 13.97 -2.97 -1.72
N ASP A 134 14.52 -4.12 -2.09
CA ASP A 134 15.41 -4.29 -3.24
C ASP A 134 14.64 -4.39 -4.58
N CYS A 135 13.33 -4.55 -4.51
CA CYS A 135 12.44 -4.58 -5.67
C CYS A 135 11.90 -3.17 -5.98
N ILE A 136 11.83 -2.86 -7.28
CA ILE A 136 11.34 -1.57 -7.77
C ILE A 136 10.38 -1.80 -8.93
N ALA A 137 9.25 -1.10 -8.90
CA ALA A 137 8.34 -0.94 -10.03
C ALA A 137 8.27 0.54 -10.43
N VAL A 138 7.99 0.82 -11.69
CA VAL A 138 7.79 2.17 -12.21
C VAL A 138 6.33 2.31 -12.63
N HIS A 139 5.66 3.34 -12.12
CA HIS A 139 4.25 3.64 -12.41
C HIS A 139 4.08 5.15 -12.61
N ASN A 140 4.10 5.57 -13.88
CA ASN A 140 4.03 6.98 -14.27
C ASN A 140 2.60 7.54 -14.27
N GLY A 141 1.59 6.68 -14.12
CA GLY A 141 0.18 7.03 -14.22
C GLY A 141 -0.34 8.02 -13.17
N ARG A 142 -1.02 9.05 -13.69
CA ARG A 142 -2.24 9.69 -13.16
C ARG A 142 -3.15 10.20 -14.30
N ALA A 143 -3.02 9.68 -15.53
CA ALA A 143 -3.60 10.31 -16.73
C ALA A 143 -5.15 10.38 -16.74
N SER A 144 -5.84 9.54 -15.96
CA SER A 144 -7.31 9.46 -15.93
C SER A 144 -7.95 9.85 -14.59
N ARG A 145 -7.16 10.29 -13.60
CA ARG A 145 -7.68 10.62 -12.26
C ARG A 145 -8.00 12.11 -12.20
N ALA A 146 -9.27 12.46 -12.01
CA ALA A 146 -9.62 13.83 -11.64
C ALA A 146 -9.07 14.11 -10.23
N ASP A 147 -8.45 15.28 -10.00
CA ASP A 147 -8.08 15.75 -8.67
C ASP A 147 -9.35 16.08 -7.88
N THR A 148 -9.96 15.04 -7.32
CA THR A 148 -11.11 15.15 -6.43
C THR A 148 -10.64 15.07 -4.99
N SER A 149 -11.38 15.71 -4.08
CA SER A 149 -11.05 15.68 -2.65
C SER A 149 -11.08 14.23 -2.13
N GLU A 150 -10.01 13.80 -1.47
CA GLU A 150 -9.93 12.48 -0.83
C GLU A 150 -10.77 12.38 0.46
N TYR A 151 -11.31 13.50 0.93
CA TYR A 151 -11.99 13.62 2.21
C TYR A 151 -13.24 12.74 2.35
N PRO A 152 -14.17 12.67 1.37
CA PRO A 152 -15.36 11.82 1.48
C PRO A 152 -15.02 10.32 1.56
N ALA A 153 -14.02 9.87 0.80
CA ALA A 153 -13.56 8.48 0.84
C ALA A 153 -12.89 8.16 2.19
N SER A 154 -12.07 9.09 2.69
CA SER A 154 -11.46 8.99 4.02
C SER A 154 -12.48 8.90 5.16
N LEU A 155 -13.57 9.67 5.09
CA LEU A 155 -14.64 9.59 6.10
C LEU A 155 -15.38 8.25 6.08
N ARG A 156 -15.70 7.72 4.89
CA ARG A 156 -16.28 6.38 4.76
C ARG A 156 -15.37 5.32 5.36
N LEU A 157 -14.08 5.41 5.06
CA LEU A 157 -13.06 4.53 5.62
C LEU A 157 -12.98 4.62 7.16
N LEU A 158 -12.96 5.83 7.72
CA LEU A 158 -12.98 6.01 9.17
C LEU A 158 -14.22 5.38 9.83
N SER A 159 -15.38 5.44 9.17
CA SER A 159 -16.62 4.86 9.69
C SER A 159 -16.65 3.32 9.64
N SER A 160 -15.87 2.69 8.76
CA SER A 160 -15.82 1.23 8.62
C SER A 160 -14.83 0.56 9.59
N ILE A 161 -13.90 1.32 10.19
CA ILE A 161 -12.87 0.76 11.07
C ILE A 161 -13.38 0.67 12.52
N LYS A 162 -13.60 -0.57 12.98
CA LYS A 162 -14.15 -0.87 14.32
C LYS A 162 -13.19 -0.56 15.48
N ASN A 163 -11.87 -0.47 15.26
CA ASN A 163 -10.86 -0.30 16.32
C ASN A 163 -9.74 0.68 15.91
N LEU A 164 -9.91 1.96 16.24
CA LEU A 164 -8.88 2.99 16.08
C LEU A 164 -7.65 2.80 17.01
N GLY A 165 -7.71 1.91 18.01
CA GLY A 165 -6.57 1.65 18.91
C GLY A 165 -5.38 0.94 18.25
N LEU A 166 -5.60 0.24 17.13
CA LEU A 166 -4.52 -0.27 16.27
C LEU A 166 -3.90 0.84 15.40
N ILE A 167 -4.66 1.92 15.18
CA ILE A 167 -4.32 3.05 14.29
C ILE A 167 -3.43 4.10 14.99
N THR A 168 -3.38 4.09 16.32
CA THR A 168 -2.67 5.10 17.13
C THR A 168 -1.30 4.65 17.65
N LYS A 169 -0.83 3.44 17.33
CA LYS A 169 0.51 3.00 17.73
C LYS A 169 1.57 3.68 16.84
N PRO A 170 2.66 4.22 17.41
CA PRO A 170 3.71 4.94 16.68
C PRO A 170 4.65 3.98 15.96
N THR A 171 4.10 3.13 15.08
CA THR A 171 4.89 2.10 14.41
C THR A 171 4.45 1.99 12.96
N ASN A 172 4.90 2.98 12.19
CA ASN A 172 4.69 3.04 10.75
C ASN A 172 5.64 2.09 10.01
N PHE A 173 6.70 1.61 10.66
CA PHE A 173 7.61 0.63 10.06
C PHE A 173 8.17 -0.31 11.11
N TYR A 174 8.17 -1.61 10.80
CA TYR A 174 8.91 -2.60 11.57
C TYR A 174 9.89 -3.31 10.63
N PRO A 175 11.21 -3.31 10.91
CA PRO A 175 12.14 -4.10 10.12
C PRO A 175 11.78 -5.58 10.21
N LEU A 176 11.83 -6.27 9.07
CA LEU A 176 11.84 -7.72 9.05
C LEU A 176 13.28 -8.16 9.41
N ILE A 177 13.44 -8.77 10.58
CA ILE A 177 14.71 -9.37 11.04
C ILE A 177 14.88 -10.73 10.37
#